data_AF-A0A0C3Q0X0-F1
#
_entry.id   AF-A0A0C3Q0X0-F1
#
_cell.length_a   1.000
_cell.length_b   1.000
_cell.length_c   1.000
_cell.angle_alpha   90.00
_cell.angle_beta   90.00
_cell.angle_gamma   90.00
#
_symmetry.space_group_name_H-M   'P 1'
#
loop_
_entity.id
_entity.type
_entity.pdbx_description
1 polymer ?
#
loop_
_entity_poly.entity_id
_entity_poly.type
_entity_poly.pdbx_seq_one_letter_code
_entity_poly.pdbx_strand_id
1 'polypeptide(L)'
;METIASKGMTEVLVEIEVPWIAMEPMQPDTLLALHTFKATLIDLKVKILGDFTWSHLEPILDLHELQKFSLNYTNSTISPQLNDARLLQMTRAWPRLTSLDLINRSNTPTITLLGLGYIASNSPNLRVLSVGFDGSPQVDPSYLPADDPPPNHNTMEFVDVLWSKYDPGDELRIATSFFRRWWPHARIMASDMTEEEAKRWEKASTASRTA
;
A
#
# COMPACT_ATOMS: atom_id res chain seq x y z
N MET A 1 10.37 20.95 0.59
CA MET A 1 10.07 21.86 1.70
C MET A 1 9.37 21.03 2.78
N GLU A 2 9.92 20.94 3.99
CA GLU A 2 9.31 20.12 5.05
C GLU A 2 8.26 20.95 5.79
N THR A 3 6.99 20.49 5.75
CA THR A 3 5.90 21.19 6.45
C THR A 3 5.30 20.23 7.48
N ILE A 4 5.47 20.55 8.75
CA ILE A 4 4.79 19.88 9.87
C ILE A 4 3.60 20.76 10.25
N ALA A 5 2.39 20.37 9.83
CA ALA A 5 1.16 21.05 10.21
C ALA A 5 0.44 20.25 11.30
N SER A 6 0.32 20.82 12.50
CA SER A 6 -0.55 20.27 13.55
C SER A 6 -1.92 20.93 13.46
N LYS A 7 -2.97 20.14 13.25
CA LYS A 7 -4.35 20.63 13.18
C LYS A 7 -5.16 19.96 14.29
N GLY A 8 -5.14 20.56 15.48
CA GLY A 8 -5.71 19.94 16.68
C GLY A 8 -4.85 18.79 17.19
N MET A 9 -4.92 18.48 18.48
CA MET A 9 -3.99 17.61 19.21
C MET A 9 -3.91 16.12 18.78
N THR A 10 -4.46 15.74 17.63
CA THR A 10 -4.59 14.33 17.18
C THR A 10 -4.24 14.08 15.71
N GLU A 11 -4.01 15.13 14.90
CA GLU A 11 -3.63 14.98 13.50
C GLU A 11 -2.40 15.85 13.21
N VAL A 12 -1.26 15.19 13.05
CA VAL A 12 -0.03 15.82 12.58
C VAL A 12 0.18 15.36 11.15
N LEU A 13 -0.19 16.21 10.20
CA LEU A 13 0.18 15.98 8.81
C LEU A 13 1.65 16.37 8.67
N VAL A 14 2.50 15.35 8.58
CA VAL A 14 3.88 15.54 8.14
C VAL A 14 3.89 15.26 6.64
N GLU A 15 4.09 16.30 5.82
CA GLU A 15 4.44 16.13 4.42
C GLU A 15 5.96 16.27 4.28
N ILE A 16 6.63 15.14 4.08
CA ILE A 16 8.06 15.11 3.82
C ILE A 16 8.22 15.13 2.31
N GLU A 17 8.73 16.25 1.79
CA GLU A 17 9.15 16.38 0.40
C GLU A 17 10.68 16.34 0.36
N VAL A 18 11.24 15.21 -0.06
CA VAL A 18 12.70 15.01 -0.17
C VAL A 18 13.15 15.41 -1.58
N PRO A 19 13.87 16.53 -1.77
CA PRO A 19 14.34 16.95 -3.10
C PRO A 19 15.56 16.15 -3.58
N TRP A 20 15.69 16.02 -4.90
CA TRP A 20 16.63 15.23 -5.71
C TRP A 20 18.15 15.38 -5.41
N ILE A 21 18.58 16.29 -4.53
CA ILE A 21 20.00 16.63 -4.34
C ILE A 21 20.44 16.28 -2.92
N ALA A 22 20.51 14.98 -2.60
CA ALA A 22 21.52 14.38 -1.73
C ALA A 22 21.12 12.93 -1.45
N MET A 23 22.07 12.02 -1.59
CA MET A 23 21.98 10.65 -1.05
C MET A 23 22.01 10.63 0.50
N GLU A 24 21.52 11.69 1.14
CA GLU A 24 21.54 11.78 2.59
C GLU A 24 20.31 11.08 3.17
N PRO A 25 20.51 10.30 4.25
CA PRO A 25 19.39 9.73 4.99
C PRO A 25 18.43 10.83 5.45
N MET A 26 17.17 10.44 5.67
CA MET A 26 16.14 11.33 6.23
C MET A 26 16.79 12.18 7.33
N GLN A 27 16.75 13.51 7.16
CA GLN A 27 17.52 14.43 8.00
C GLN A 27 17.25 14.09 9.48
N PRO A 28 18.27 14.08 10.35
CA PRO A 28 18.12 13.72 11.76
C PRO A 28 16.98 14.47 12.46
N ASP A 29 16.73 15.71 12.04
CA ASP A 29 15.65 16.57 12.56
C ASP A 29 14.25 16.03 12.22
N THR A 30 14.07 15.42 11.05
CA THR A 30 12.80 14.81 10.61
C THR A 30 12.52 13.52 11.37
N LEU A 31 13.56 12.72 11.63
CA LEU A 31 13.46 11.54 12.49
C LEU A 31 13.16 11.91 13.94
N LEU A 32 13.80 12.96 14.44
CA LEU A 32 13.56 13.48 15.79
C LEU A 32 12.12 14.03 15.92
N ALA A 33 11.63 14.71 14.89
CA ALA A 33 10.24 15.18 14.83
C ALA A 33 9.26 14.01 14.85
N LEU A 34 9.44 12.99 14.01
CA LEU A 34 8.60 11.79 14.01
C LEU A 34 8.62 11.08 15.37
N HIS A 35 9.79 10.94 15.98
CA HIS A 35 9.94 10.35 17.31
C HIS A 35 9.19 11.15 18.38
N THR A 36 9.18 12.48 18.28
CA THR A 36 8.44 13.36 19.21
C THR A 36 6.92 13.11 19.14
N PHE A 37 6.39 12.81 17.96
CA PHE A 37 4.97 12.56 17.74
C PHE A 37 4.58 11.08 17.73
N LYS A 38 5.52 10.15 17.97
CA LYS A 38 5.31 8.69 17.93
C LYS A 38 4.02 8.21 18.60
N ALA A 39 3.69 8.77 19.77
CA ALA A 39 2.55 8.34 20.58
C ALA A 39 1.21 8.94 20.14
N THR A 40 1.22 9.91 19.22
CA THR A 40 0.02 10.67 18.80
C THR A 40 -0.13 10.79 17.28
N LEU A 41 0.86 10.34 16.50
CA LEU A 41 0.85 10.43 15.04
C LEU A 41 -0.09 9.37 14.46
N ILE A 42 -1.25 9.83 13.98
CA ILE A 42 -2.34 8.98 13.47
C ILE A 42 -2.39 8.96 11.93
N ASP A 43 -1.97 10.04 11.26
CA ASP A 43 -1.98 10.18 9.80
C ASP A 43 -0.60 10.67 9.33
N LEU A 44 0.03 9.94 8.41
CA LEU A 44 1.34 10.29 7.86
C LEU A 44 1.31 10.20 6.33
N LYS A 45 1.78 11.25 5.66
CA LYS A 45 1.87 11.31 4.20
C LYS A 45 3.28 11.64 3.75
N VAL A 46 3.95 10.66 3.17
CA VAL A 46 5.32 10.80 2.68
C VAL A 46 5.30 10.94 1.17
N LYS A 47 5.92 12.01 0.65
CA LYS A 47 6.02 12.27 -0.78
C LYS A 47 7.49 12.36 -1.19
N ILE A 48 7.99 11.31 -1.82
CA ILE A 48 9.40 11.23 -2.19
C ILE A 48 9.57 11.68 -3.64
N LEU A 49 10.38 12.73 -3.83
CA LEU A 49 10.74 13.25 -5.15
C LEU A 49 12.16 12.80 -5.51
N GLY A 50 12.28 11.56 -5.99
CA GLY A 50 13.54 10.98 -6.43
C GLY A 50 13.80 9.60 -5.84
N ASP A 51 15.07 9.18 -5.91
CA ASP A 51 15.50 7.90 -5.36
C ASP A 51 15.55 7.95 -3.84
N PHE A 52 15.13 6.87 -3.20
CA PHE A 52 15.32 6.66 -1.77
C PHE A 52 15.72 5.21 -1.54
N THR A 53 16.28 4.93 -0.37
CA THR A 53 16.42 3.57 0.13
C THR A 53 15.41 3.34 1.23
N TRP A 54 14.88 2.11 1.32
CA TRP A 54 13.92 1.75 2.37
C TRP A 54 14.44 2.06 3.79
N SER A 55 15.76 1.99 4.02
CA SER A 55 16.39 2.35 5.29
C SER A 55 16.02 3.76 5.78
N HIS A 56 15.73 4.70 4.87
CA HIS A 56 15.28 6.05 5.24
C HIS A 56 13.86 6.07 5.80
N LEU A 57 13.05 5.07 5.45
CA LEU A 57 11.70 4.91 5.96
C LEU A 57 11.65 3.99 7.17
N GLU A 58 12.63 3.11 7.43
CA GLU A 58 12.57 2.17 8.56
C GLU A 58 12.11 2.77 9.91
N PRO A 59 12.51 3.99 10.32
CA PRO A 59 12.04 4.61 11.55
C PRO A 59 10.52 4.84 11.63
N ILE A 60 9.81 4.92 10.50
CA ILE A 60 8.34 5.07 10.49
C ILE A 60 7.63 3.81 11.00
N LEU A 61 8.33 2.67 11.03
CA LEU A 61 7.78 1.41 11.55
C LEU A 61 7.57 1.45 13.08
N ASP A 62 8.17 2.41 13.78
CA ASP A 62 7.97 2.60 15.23
C ASP A 62 6.68 3.38 15.58
N LEU A 63 5.93 3.84 14.56
CA LEU A 63 4.71 4.62 14.70
C LEU A 63 3.48 3.69 14.91
N HIS A 64 3.42 2.99 16.03
CA HIS A 64 2.39 1.97 16.29
C HIS A 64 0.95 2.51 16.40
N GLU A 65 0.78 3.81 16.60
CA GLU A 65 -0.52 4.48 16.69
C GLU A 65 -1.06 4.92 15.32
N LEU A 66 -0.29 4.69 14.25
CA LEU A 66 -0.63 5.12 12.90
C LEU A 66 -1.89 4.41 12.38
N GLN A 67 -2.86 5.20 11.91
CA GLN A 67 -4.11 4.72 11.34
C GLN A 67 -4.21 4.99 9.85
N LYS A 68 -3.49 6.00 9.33
CA LYS A 68 -3.47 6.33 7.90
C LYS A 68 -2.03 6.54 7.47
N PHE A 69 -1.64 5.84 6.42
CA PHE A 69 -0.34 6.01 5.80
C PHE A 69 -0.48 6.18 4.30
N SER A 70 0.12 7.24 3.77
CA SER A 70 0.30 7.41 2.33
C SER A 70 1.78 7.55 2.02
N LEU A 71 2.26 6.76 1.06
CA LEU A 71 3.57 6.88 0.46
C LEU A 71 3.37 7.09 -1.04
N ASN A 72 3.75 8.28 -1.51
CA ASN A 72 3.79 8.60 -2.93
C ASN A 72 5.23 8.77 -3.35
N TYR A 73 5.69 7.95 -4.28
CA TYR A 73 7.05 8.03 -4.78
C TYR A 73 7.12 7.72 -6.26
N THR A 74 8.09 8.35 -6.92
CA THR A 74 8.47 8.08 -8.30
C THR A 74 9.82 7.39 -8.27
N ASN A 75 9.85 6.07 -8.45
CA ASN A 75 11.11 5.33 -8.47
C ASN A 75 11.87 5.60 -9.77
N SER A 76 13.13 6.04 -9.69
CA SER A 76 14.03 6.07 -10.84
C SER A 76 14.92 4.82 -10.80
N THR A 77 14.63 3.88 -11.70
CA THR A 77 15.45 2.79 -12.27
C THR A 77 16.39 1.90 -11.42
N ILE A 78 16.75 2.19 -10.16
CA ILE A 78 17.92 1.55 -9.52
C ILE A 78 17.56 0.36 -8.62
N SER A 79 16.39 0.33 -7.97
CA SER A 79 15.90 -0.89 -7.28
C SER A 79 14.47 -0.72 -6.77
N PRO A 80 13.61 -1.74 -6.81
CA PRO A 80 12.31 -1.69 -6.14
C PRO A 80 12.45 -1.63 -4.62
N GLN A 81 12.20 -0.44 -4.04
CA GLN A 81 12.29 -0.24 -2.59
C GLN A 81 11.13 -0.84 -1.82
N LEU A 82 9.96 -0.94 -2.46
CA LEU A 82 8.74 -1.48 -1.86
C LEU A 82 8.46 -2.86 -2.48
N ASN A 83 8.42 -3.90 -1.66
CA ASN A 83 8.17 -5.27 -2.07
C ASN A 83 7.36 -6.00 -0.98
N ASP A 84 7.04 -7.27 -1.20
CA ASP A 84 6.24 -8.07 -0.27
C ASP A 84 6.83 -8.11 1.16
N ALA A 85 8.16 -8.17 1.29
CA ALA A 85 8.83 -8.19 2.59
C ALA A 85 8.66 -6.86 3.34
N ARG A 86 8.77 -5.73 2.64
CA ARG A 86 8.54 -4.40 3.23
C ARG A 86 7.08 -4.18 3.59
N LEU A 87 6.17 -4.67 2.75
CA LEU A 87 4.74 -4.64 3.03
C LEU A 87 4.38 -5.49 4.29
N LEU A 88 5.01 -6.66 4.45
CA LEU A 88 4.87 -7.46 5.67
C LEU A 88 5.38 -6.72 6.93
N GLN A 89 6.51 -6.01 6.83
CA GLN A 89 7.03 -5.20 7.94
C GLN A 89 6.03 -4.10 8.33
N MET A 90 5.49 -3.37 7.36
CA MET A 90 4.52 -2.30 7.59
C MET A 90 3.23 -2.82 8.26
N THR A 91 2.67 -3.90 7.72
CA THR A 91 1.41 -4.49 8.23
C THR A 91 1.56 -5.04 9.64
N ARG A 92 2.75 -5.48 10.04
CA ARG A 92 3.06 -5.87 11.43
C ARG A 92 3.33 -4.69 12.35
N ALA A 93 3.95 -3.63 11.83
CA ALA A 93 4.29 -2.43 12.59
C ALA A 93 3.05 -1.62 13.02
N TRP A 94 2.00 -1.62 12.20
CA TRP A 94 0.85 -0.72 12.34
C TRP A 94 -0.47 -1.46 12.56
N PRO A 95 -0.71 -2.00 13.77
CA PRO A 95 -1.91 -2.79 14.07
C PRO A 95 -3.23 -2.00 13.99
N ARG A 96 -3.16 -0.66 14.03
CA ARG A 96 -4.32 0.25 13.98
C ARG A 96 -4.58 0.82 12.59
N LEU A 97 -3.85 0.36 11.57
CA LEU A 97 -3.96 0.89 10.22
C LEU A 97 -5.36 0.66 9.64
N THR A 98 -5.98 1.76 9.21
CA THR A 98 -7.31 1.82 8.58
C THR A 98 -7.25 2.26 7.12
N SER A 99 -6.20 2.97 6.72
CA SER A 99 -5.96 3.41 5.34
C SER A 99 -4.49 3.23 4.96
N LEU A 100 -4.23 2.61 3.82
CA LEU A 100 -2.90 2.40 3.27
C LEU A 100 -2.86 2.76 1.78
N ASP A 101 -2.15 3.83 1.43
CA ASP A 101 -1.99 4.29 0.06
C ASP A 101 -0.52 4.22 -0.37
N LEU A 102 -0.20 3.28 -1.25
CA LEU A 102 1.15 3.01 -1.76
C LEU A 102 1.18 3.32 -3.26
N ILE A 103 1.39 4.60 -3.55
CA ILE A 103 1.34 5.17 -4.89
C ILE A 103 2.76 5.14 -5.46
N ASN A 104 3.04 4.07 -6.20
CA ASN A 104 4.26 3.92 -6.99
C ASN A 104 3.94 4.15 -8.47
N ARG A 105 4.48 5.21 -9.06
CA ARG A 105 4.30 5.52 -10.49
C ARG A 105 5.29 4.80 -11.41
N SER A 106 5.95 3.75 -10.92
CA SER A 106 6.79 2.87 -11.74
C SER A 106 5.96 1.87 -12.52
N ASN A 107 6.39 1.55 -13.74
CA ASN A 107 5.74 0.56 -14.61
C ASN A 107 5.99 -0.89 -14.17
N THR A 108 6.80 -1.11 -13.13
CA THR A 108 7.14 -2.46 -12.63
C THR A 108 6.78 -2.55 -11.16
N PRO A 109 5.53 -2.87 -10.81
CA PRO A 109 5.16 -3.17 -9.44
C PRO A 109 5.92 -4.41 -8.96
N THR A 110 6.33 -4.38 -7.71
CA THR A 110 7.17 -5.42 -7.07
C THR A 110 6.53 -6.02 -5.84
N ILE A 111 5.36 -5.49 -5.46
CA ILE A 111 4.42 -6.19 -4.61
C ILE A 111 3.72 -7.22 -5.48
N THR A 112 3.58 -8.45 -5.00
CA THR A 112 2.84 -9.52 -5.68
C THR A 112 1.54 -9.80 -4.93
N LEU A 113 0.75 -10.77 -5.39
CA LEU A 113 -0.44 -11.22 -4.67
C LEU A 113 -0.09 -11.79 -3.27
N LEU A 114 1.13 -12.31 -3.07
CA LEU A 114 1.64 -12.70 -1.74
C LEU A 114 1.66 -11.51 -0.77
N GLY A 115 2.15 -10.35 -1.23
CA GLY A 115 2.17 -9.13 -0.43
C GLY A 115 0.76 -8.68 -0.02
N LEU A 116 -0.20 -8.80 -0.93
CA LEU A 116 -1.61 -8.51 -0.62
C LEU A 116 -2.19 -9.51 0.39
N GLY A 117 -1.80 -10.77 0.30
CA GLY A 117 -2.11 -11.79 1.32
C GLY A 117 -1.60 -11.41 2.71
N TYR A 118 -0.40 -10.82 2.82
CA TYR A 118 0.10 -10.30 4.09
C TYR A 118 -0.78 -9.19 4.67
N ILE A 119 -1.27 -8.28 3.84
CA ILE A 119 -2.22 -7.25 4.27
C ILE A 119 -3.49 -7.90 4.79
N ALA A 120 -4.06 -8.83 4.03
CA ALA A 120 -5.29 -9.54 4.42
C ALA A 120 -5.16 -10.23 5.79
N SER A 121 -3.99 -10.82 6.07
CA SER A 121 -3.72 -11.55 7.32
C SER A 121 -3.33 -10.67 8.51
N ASN A 122 -2.61 -9.55 8.28
CA ASN A 122 -1.99 -8.78 9.37
C ASN A 122 -2.67 -7.42 9.63
N SER A 123 -3.58 -6.98 8.77
CA SER A 123 -4.23 -5.66 8.90
C SER A 123 -5.76 -5.80 9.00
N PRO A 124 -6.30 -6.30 10.14
CA PRO A 124 -7.73 -6.60 10.29
C PRO A 124 -8.63 -5.35 10.29
N ASN A 125 -8.08 -4.19 10.66
CA ASN A 125 -8.79 -2.91 10.74
C ASN A 125 -8.70 -2.10 9.44
N LEU A 126 -8.02 -2.61 8.41
CA LEU A 126 -7.82 -1.89 7.17
C LEU A 126 -9.15 -1.78 6.42
N ARG A 127 -9.50 -0.57 5.99
CA ARG A 127 -10.75 -0.25 5.28
C ARG A 127 -10.48 0.20 3.85
N VAL A 128 -9.37 0.89 3.65
CA VAL A 128 -8.96 1.43 2.36
C VAL A 128 -7.55 0.99 2.05
N LEU A 129 -7.37 0.40 0.87
CA LEU A 129 -6.08 0.02 0.32
C LEU A 129 -5.95 0.55 -1.10
N SER A 130 -4.88 1.27 -1.39
CA SER A 130 -4.51 1.65 -2.75
C SER A 130 -3.08 1.19 -3.01
N VAL A 131 -2.87 0.24 -3.91
CA VAL A 131 -1.55 -0.36 -4.14
C VAL A 131 -1.42 -0.93 -5.54
N GLY A 132 -0.29 -0.66 -6.20
CA GLY A 132 0.09 -1.36 -7.43
C GLY A 132 0.79 -2.68 -7.12
N PHE A 133 0.36 -3.76 -7.78
CA PHE A 133 0.93 -5.11 -7.63
C PHE A 133 1.16 -5.79 -8.99
N ASP A 134 2.03 -6.80 -9.03
CA ASP A 134 2.20 -7.71 -10.15
C ASP A 134 1.39 -8.99 -9.87
N GLY A 135 0.29 -9.15 -10.61
CA GLY A 135 -0.60 -10.31 -10.59
C GLY A 135 -0.42 -11.22 -11.79
N SER A 136 0.67 -11.05 -12.57
CA SER A 136 0.93 -11.87 -13.75
C SER A 136 1.21 -13.33 -13.37
N PRO A 137 0.74 -14.31 -14.17
CA PRO A 137 0.92 -15.74 -13.88
C PRO A 137 2.38 -16.18 -13.78
N GLN A 138 3.31 -15.42 -14.37
CA GLN A 138 4.74 -15.71 -14.40
C GLN A 138 5.42 -15.43 -13.05
N VAL A 139 4.94 -14.41 -12.34
CA VAL A 139 5.44 -14.03 -11.01
C VAL A 139 4.76 -14.89 -9.95
N ASP A 140 3.53 -15.32 -10.22
CA ASP A 140 2.74 -16.08 -9.25
C ASP A 140 1.98 -17.28 -9.86
N PRO A 141 2.69 -18.35 -10.26
CA PRO A 141 2.06 -19.52 -10.85
C PRO A 141 1.41 -20.46 -9.82
N SER A 142 1.56 -20.21 -8.51
CA SER A 142 1.22 -21.21 -7.48
C SER A 142 0.80 -20.68 -6.11
N TYR A 143 0.65 -19.36 -5.91
CA TYR A 143 0.14 -18.86 -4.63
C TYR A 143 -1.33 -19.23 -4.46
N LEU A 144 -1.53 -20.38 -3.84
CA LEU A 144 -2.63 -20.65 -2.95
C LEU A 144 -2.00 -20.53 -1.56
N PRO A 145 -2.30 -19.50 -0.76
CA PRO A 145 -1.73 -19.41 0.57
C PRO A 145 -1.99 -20.74 1.30
N ALA A 146 -0.91 -21.46 1.66
CA ALA A 146 -1.01 -22.67 2.48
C ALA A 146 -1.63 -22.35 3.85
N ASP A 147 -1.45 -21.10 4.27
CA ASP A 147 -2.15 -20.43 5.35
C ASP A 147 -3.07 -19.38 4.74
N ASP A 148 -4.21 -19.83 4.22
CA ASP A 148 -5.30 -18.93 3.90
C ASP A 148 -5.46 -17.96 5.05
N PRO A 149 -5.53 -16.63 4.82
CA PRO A 149 -5.90 -15.72 5.89
C PRO A 149 -7.16 -16.33 6.50
N PRO A 150 -7.19 -16.60 7.82
CA PRO A 150 -8.39 -17.15 8.43
C PRO A 150 -9.56 -16.29 7.95
N PRO A 151 -10.75 -16.86 7.69
CA PRO A 151 -11.92 -16.09 7.28
C PRO A 151 -12.24 -15.09 8.38
N ASN A 152 -11.56 -13.95 8.34
CA ASN A 152 -11.51 -13.00 9.42
C ASN A 152 -12.34 -11.82 8.98
N HIS A 153 -12.92 -11.17 9.97
CA HIS A 153 -13.84 -10.05 9.88
C HIS A 153 -13.13 -8.79 9.34
N ASN A 154 -12.52 -8.86 8.17
CA ASN A 154 -11.77 -7.77 7.58
C ASN A 154 -12.76 -6.65 7.22
N THR A 155 -12.47 -5.45 7.70
CA THR A 155 -13.26 -4.25 7.47
C THR A 155 -13.00 -3.62 6.09
N MET A 156 -12.32 -4.32 5.18
CA MET A 156 -11.96 -3.79 3.86
C MET A 156 -13.20 -3.37 3.07
N GLU A 157 -13.26 -2.08 2.74
CA GLU A 157 -14.34 -1.47 1.98
C GLU A 157 -13.90 -1.16 0.56
N PHE A 158 -12.65 -0.75 0.38
CA PHE A 158 -12.11 -0.28 -0.89
C PHE A 158 -10.71 -0.82 -1.16
N VAL A 159 -10.53 -1.37 -2.36
CA VAL A 159 -9.23 -1.78 -2.89
C VAL A 159 -9.05 -1.11 -4.24
N ASP A 160 -8.13 -0.16 -4.33
CA ASP A 160 -7.70 0.44 -5.58
C ASP A 160 -6.47 -0.30 -6.11
N VAL A 161 -6.60 -0.86 -7.31
CA VAL A 161 -5.56 -1.66 -7.93
C VAL A 161 -4.46 -0.79 -8.59
N LEU A 162 -4.62 0.52 -8.72
CA LEU A 162 -3.60 1.46 -9.24
C LEU A 162 -2.81 0.95 -10.47
N TRP A 163 -1.56 1.35 -10.70
CA TRP A 163 -0.69 0.86 -11.79
C TRP A 163 -0.25 -0.61 -11.65
N SER A 164 -1.20 -1.51 -11.37
CA SER A 164 -0.95 -2.95 -11.30
C SER A 164 -0.66 -3.54 -12.67
N LYS A 165 0.14 -4.61 -12.66
CA LYS A 165 0.55 -5.37 -13.84
C LYS A 165 -0.05 -6.76 -13.79
N TYR A 166 -0.75 -7.15 -14.85
CA TYR A 166 -1.37 -8.46 -15.03
C TYR A 166 -1.69 -8.65 -16.51
N ASP A 167 -1.96 -9.88 -16.92
CA ASP A 167 -2.33 -10.15 -18.30
C ASP A 167 -3.78 -9.67 -18.57
N PRO A 168 -4.07 -9.00 -19.70
CA PRO A 168 -5.43 -8.61 -20.03
C PRO A 168 -6.40 -9.81 -20.02
N GLY A 169 -7.46 -9.75 -19.23
CA GLY A 169 -8.43 -10.84 -19.03
C GLY A 169 -8.29 -11.57 -17.69
N ASP A 170 -7.17 -11.38 -16.97
CA ASP A 170 -6.97 -11.97 -15.64
C ASP A 170 -7.74 -11.24 -14.52
N GLU A 171 -8.37 -10.10 -14.79
CA GLU A 171 -9.04 -9.29 -13.76
C GLU A 171 -10.10 -10.10 -13.01
N LEU A 172 -10.87 -10.94 -13.74
CA LEU A 172 -11.87 -11.80 -13.13
C LEU A 172 -11.22 -12.86 -12.22
N ARG A 173 -10.16 -13.52 -12.68
CA ARG A 173 -9.40 -14.52 -11.90
C ARG A 173 -8.85 -13.88 -10.63
N ILE A 174 -8.23 -12.71 -10.73
CA ILE A 174 -7.66 -12.00 -9.58
C ILE A 174 -8.77 -11.63 -8.59
N ALA A 175 -9.88 -11.06 -9.10
CA ALA A 175 -11.01 -10.68 -8.28
C ALA A 175 -11.64 -11.88 -7.55
N THR A 176 -11.92 -12.99 -8.24
CA THR A 176 -12.60 -14.16 -7.63
C THR A 176 -11.67 -14.97 -6.74
N SER A 177 -10.45 -15.25 -7.18
CA SER A 177 -9.58 -16.21 -6.50
C SER A 177 -8.86 -15.61 -5.29
N PHE A 178 -8.68 -14.30 -5.27
CA PHE A 178 -7.91 -13.60 -4.24
C PHE A 178 -8.78 -12.57 -3.52
N PHE A 179 -9.25 -11.52 -4.22
CA PHE A 179 -9.92 -10.41 -3.53
C PHE A 179 -11.24 -10.82 -2.88
N ARG A 180 -12.06 -11.66 -3.50
CA ARG A 180 -13.31 -12.12 -2.87
C ARG A 180 -13.05 -13.08 -1.72
N ARG A 181 -11.94 -13.82 -1.75
CA ARG A 181 -11.52 -14.70 -0.66
C ARG A 181 -11.06 -13.91 0.56
N TRP A 182 -10.26 -12.85 0.34
CA TRP A 182 -9.70 -12.03 1.40
C TRP A 182 -10.64 -10.92 1.89
N TRP A 183 -11.38 -10.31 0.96
CA TRP A 183 -12.19 -9.11 1.14
C TRP A 183 -13.52 -9.23 0.40
N PRO A 184 -14.41 -10.15 0.83
CA PRO A 184 -15.63 -10.51 0.09
C PRO A 184 -16.51 -9.30 -0.25
N HIS A 185 -16.58 -8.31 0.65
CA HIS A 185 -17.43 -7.13 0.52
C HIS A 185 -16.74 -5.91 -0.08
N ALA A 186 -15.42 -5.96 -0.31
CA ALA A 186 -14.70 -4.80 -0.81
C ALA A 186 -15.15 -4.41 -2.22
N ARG A 187 -15.14 -3.10 -2.47
CA ARG A 187 -15.28 -2.48 -3.78
C ARG A 187 -13.89 -2.40 -4.40
N ILE A 188 -13.74 -2.97 -5.58
CA ILE A 188 -12.50 -2.88 -6.36
C ILE A 188 -12.61 -1.64 -7.24
N MET A 189 -11.59 -0.78 -7.19
CA MET A 189 -11.46 0.48 -7.94
C MET A 189 -10.20 0.46 -8.79
N ALA A 190 -10.16 1.31 -9.81
CA ALA A 190 -9.06 1.43 -10.76
C ALA A 190 -8.86 2.91 -11.13
N SER A 191 -8.47 3.74 -10.15
CA SER A 191 -8.54 5.20 -10.29
C SER A 191 -7.48 5.81 -11.20
N ASP A 192 -6.34 5.14 -11.36
CA ASP A 192 -5.18 5.61 -12.16
C ASP A 192 -4.87 4.66 -13.33
N MET A 193 -5.91 4.10 -13.94
CA MET A 193 -5.82 3.19 -15.10
C MET A 193 -6.38 3.83 -16.38
N THR A 194 -6.11 3.20 -17.53
CA THR A 194 -6.82 3.58 -18.77
C THR A 194 -8.32 3.30 -18.67
N GLU A 195 -9.14 3.99 -19.46
CA GLU A 195 -10.60 3.79 -19.45
C GLU A 195 -10.98 2.33 -19.77
N GLU A 196 -10.23 1.68 -20.66
CA GLU A 196 -10.44 0.27 -21.00
C GLU A 196 -10.16 -0.66 -19.83
N GLU A 197 -9.04 -0.46 -19.13
CA GLU A 197 -8.68 -1.23 -17.93
C GLU A 197 -9.68 -1.03 -16.80
N ALA A 198 -10.10 0.22 -16.54
CA ALA A 198 -11.10 0.53 -15.53
C ALA A 198 -12.43 -0.20 -15.81
N LYS A 199 -12.88 -0.23 -17.07
CA LYS A 199 -14.08 -1.00 -17.48
C LYS A 199 -13.91 -2.50 -17.28
N ARG A 200 -12.73 -3.07 -17.55
CA ARG A 200 -12.45 -4.50 -17.30
C ARG A 200 -12.54 -4.83 -15.81
N TRP A 201 -11.96 -3.99 -14.95
CA TRP A 201 -12.06 -4.14 -13.50
C TRP A 201 -13.48 -3.97 -12.97
N GLU A 202 -14.24 -3.00 -13.47
CA GLU A 202 -15.64 -2.83 -13.09
C GLU A 202 -16.48 -4.08 -13.42
N LYS A 203 -16.29 -4.62 -14.63
CA LYS A 203 -16.94 -5.86 -15.07
C LYS A 203 -16.53 -7.06 -14.20
N ALA A 204 -15.23 -7.23 -13.94
CA ALA A 204 -14.71 -8.30 -13.09
C ALA A 204 -15.19 -8.19 -11.63
N SER A 205 -15.21 -6.98 -11.08
CA SER A 205 -15.70 -6.66 -9.73
C SER A 205 -17.18 -7.00 -9.58
N THR A 206 -17.99 -6.72 -10.61
CA THR A 206 -19.42 -7.05 -10.62
C THR A 206 -19.64 -8.56 -10.76
N ALA A 207 -18.98 -9.21 -11.73
CA ALA A 207 -19.12 -10.65 -11.97
C ALA A 207 -18.66 -11.50 -10.78
N SER A 208 -17.58 -11.10 -10.11
CA SER A 208 -17.05 -11.79 -8.93
C SER A 208 -17.95 -11.71 -7.70
N ARG A 209 -18.95 -10.81 -7.66
CA ARG A 209 -19.95 -10.76 -6.58
C ARG A 209 -21.10 -11.75 -6.77
N THR A 210 -21.26 -12.26 -7.99
CA THR A 210 -22.34 -13.17 -8.37
C THR A 210 -21.87 -14.62 -8.55
N ALA A 211 -20.55 -14.84 -8.53
CA ALA A 211 -19.91 -16.15 -8.64
C ALA A 211 -19.69 -16.76 -7.26
#